data_AF-A0A537P3B0-F1
#
_entry.id   AF-A0A537P3B0-F1
#
_cell.length_a   1.000
_cell.length_b   1.000
_cell.length_c   1.000
_cell.angle_alpha   90.00
_cell.angle_beta   90.00
_cell.angle_gamma   90.00
#
_symmetry.space_group_name_H-M   'P 1'
#
loop_
_entity.id
_entity.type
_entity.pdbx_description
1 polymer ?
#
loop_
_entity_poly.entity_id
_entity_poly.type
_entity_poly.pdbx_seq_one_letter_code
_entity_poly.pdbx_strand_id
1 'polypeptide(L)'
;MKYWPSFLRIWRMIRRHRDMAGMELLERDHDLERMAAARDQAIEGEGRLALIGGEAGIGKTSFIMRFLGTSSTKLRVLTGNCDALFTPSPLGPLYDIARTLGGRLLTQLESDAPRAALFS
;
A
#
# COMPACT_ATOMS: atom_id res chain seq x y z
N MET A 1 22.27 -1.59 8.78
CA MET A 1 21.64 -2.87 8.37
C MET A 1 20.78 -3.44 9.50
N LYS A 2 19.64 -2.82 9.86
CA LYS A 2 18.73 -3.30 10.94
C LYS A 2 17.35 -2.61 10.88
N TYR A 3 16.62 -2.73 9.77
CA TYR A 3 15.22 -2.28 9.68
C TYR A 3 14.38 -3.28 8.85
N TRP A 4 14.30 -4.52 9.32
CA TRP A 4 13.60 -5.62 8.65
C TRP A 4 12.44 -6.36 9.41
N PRO A 5 11.88 -5.92 10.57
CA PRO A 5 10.77 -6.68 11.18
C PRO A 5 9.38 -6.40 10.58
N SER A 6 9.08 -5.17 10.19
CA SER A 6 7.71 -4.74 9.81
C SER A 6 7.26 -5.30 8.46
N PHE A 7 8.19 -5.40 7.51
CA PHE A 7 7.97 -5.95 6.18
C PHE A 7 7.49 -7.41 6.24
N LEU A 8 8.17 -8.27 7.01
CA LEU A 8 7.75 -9.66 7.18
C LEU A 8 6.38 -9.81 7.85
N ARG A 9 5.97 -8.85 8.70
CA ARG A 9 4.71 -8.91 9.44
C ARG A 9 3.50 -8.60 8.55
N ILE A 10 3.62 -7.57 7.72
CA ILE A 10 2.60 -7.22 6.72
C ILE A 10 2.58 -8.25 5.58
N TRP A 11 3.73 -8.78 5.17
CA TRP A 11 3.80 -9.77 4.10
C TRP A 11 3.34 -11.18 4.54
N ARG A 12 3.60 -11.60 5.79
CA ARG A 12 2.93 -12.78 6.41
C ARG A 12 1.44 -12.56 6.68
N MET A 13 0.98 -11.31 6.78
CA MET A 13 -0.45 -10.97 6.81
C MET A 13 -1.03 -11.18 5.40
N ILE A 14 -0.56 -10.41 4.39
CA ILE A 14 -1.07 -10.45 3.01
C ILE A 14 -1.09 -11.88 2.44
N ARG A 15 -0.02 -12.66 2.67
CA ARG A 15 0.08 -14.04 2.16
C ARG A 15 -0.82 -15.05 2.92
N ARG A 16 -1.29 -14.74 4.13
CA ARG A 16 -2.26 -15.54 4.90
C ARG A 16 -3.72 -15.06 4.75
N HIS A 17 -4.01 -13.99 4.00
CA HIS A 17 -5.31 -13.30 4.06
C HIS A 17 -6.28 -13.58 2.92
N ARG A 18 -5.99 -14.56 2.06
CA ARG A 18 -7.07 -15.20 1.29
C ARG A 18 -8.14 -15.78 2.24
N ASP A 19 -7.78 -16.17 3.46
CA ASP A 19 -8.70 -16.69 4.48
C ASP A 19 -9.42 -15.61 5.34
N MET A 20 -8.91 -14.36 5.39
CA MET A 20 -9.57 -13.26 6.13
C MET A 20 -10.47 -12.36 5.27
N ALA A 21 -10.61 -12.69 3.98
CA ALA A 21 -11.68 -12.15 3.15
C ALA A 21 -13.08 -12.47 3.72
N GLY A 22 -13.20 -13.35 4.72
CA GLY A 22 -14.43 -13.66 5.45
C GLY A 22 -14.73 -12.80 6.69
N MET A 23 -13.89 -11.86 7.10
CA MET A 23 -14.25 -10.96 8.22
C MET A 23 -15.20 -9.86 7.72
N GLU A 24 -16.43 -9.89 8.23
CA GLU A 24 -17.46 -8.89 7.99
C GLU A 24 -17.08 -7.57 8.71
N LEU A 25 -17.03 -6.47 7.96
CA LEU A 25 -16.87 -5.13 8.52
C LEU A 25 -18.26 -4.52 8.68
N LEU A 26 -18.77 -4.52 9.91
CA LEU A 26 -20.06 -3.89 10.22
C LEU A 26 -19.99 -2.38 9.96
N GLU A 27 -21.04 -1.84 9.32
CA GLU A 27 -21.25 -0.40 9.09
C GLU A 27 -20.16 0.29 8.24
N ARG A 28 -19.41 -0.45 7.40
CA ARG A 28 -18.37 0.12 6.53
C ARG A 28 -18.66 0.01 5.04
N ASP A 29 -19.85 -0.43 4.66
CA ASP A 29 -20.23 -0.62 3.26
C ASP A 29 -20.16 0.68 2.47
N HIS A 30 -20.64 1.79 3.05
CA HIS A 30 -20.58 3.10 2.40
C HIS A 30 -19.14 3.55 2.08
N ASP A 31 -18.20 3.35 3.02
CA ASP A 31 -16.79 3.69 2.78
C ASP A 31 -16.16 2.77 1.72
N LEU A 32 -16.53 1.48 1.70
CA LEU A 32 -16.07 0.53 0.69
C LEU A 32 -16.60 0.88 -0.70
N GLU A 33 -17.86 1.29 -0.81
CA GLU A 33 -18.49 1.77 -2.06
C GLU A 33 -17.78 3.01 -2.60
N ARG A 34 -17.44 3.97 -1.73
CA ARG A 34 -16.66 5.15 -2.13
C ARG A 34 -15.28 4.79 -2.66
N MET A 35 -14.60 3.86 -2.01
CA MET A 35 -13.30 3.35 -2.48
C MET A 35 -13.42 2.60 -3.82
N ALA A 36 -14.51 1.84 -4.02
CA ALA A 36 -14.78 1.14 -5.26
C ALA A 36 -15.04 2.10 -6.42
N ALA A 37 -15.86 3.14 -6.21
CA ALA A 37 -16.10 4.18 -7.21
C ALA A 37 -14.80 4.91 -7.60
N ALA A 38 -13.96 5.25 -6.61
CA ALA A 38 -12.66 5.88 -6.88
C ALA A 38 -11.70 4.97 -7.66
N ARG A 39 -11.73 3.65 -7.39
CA ARG A 39 -10.98 2.66 -8.18
C ARG A 39 -11.47 2.62 -9.61
N ASP A 40 -12.78 2.58 -9.82
CA ASP A 40 -13.35 2.44 -11.17
C ASP A 40 -13.01 3.67 -12.02
N GLN A 41 -13.09 4.88 -11.44
CA GLN A 41 -12.58 6.12 -12.06
C GLN A 41 -11.08 6.04 -12.37
N ALA A 42 -10.27 5.50 -11.46
CA ALA A 42 -8.83 5.34 -11.69
C ALA A 42 -8.51 4.34 -12.82
N ILE A 43 -9.32 3.30 -12.99
CA ILE A 43 -9.22 2.35 -14.11
C ILE A 43 -9.56 3.04 -15.44
N GLU A 44 -10.50 3.98 -15.42
CA GLU A 44 -10.88 4.81 -16.58
C GLU A 44 -9.82 5.90 -16.92
N GLY A 45 -8.75 6.00 -16.12
CA GLY A 45 -7.64 6.93 -16.34
C GLY A 45 -7.71 8.20 -15.49
N GLU A 46 -8.75 8.36 -14.67
CA GLU A 46 -8.87 9.49 -13.74
C GLU A 46 -8.24 9.14 -12.39
N GLY A 47 -6.94 9.42 -12.24
CA GLY A 47 -6.20 9.11 -11.01
C GLY A 47 -6.87 9.67 -9.74
N ARG A 48 -6.97 8.82 -8.70
CA ARG A 48 -7.58 9.17 -7.41
C ARG A 48 -6.61 8.97 -6.25
N LEU A 49 -6.78 9.77 -5.19
CA LEU A 49 -6.09 9.65 -3.91
C LEU A 49 -7.14 9.54 -2.79
N ALA A 50 -6.96 8.56 -1.90
CA ALA A 50 -7.80 8.39 -0.72
C ALA A 50 -6.93 8.45 0.54
N LEU A 51 -7.41 9.20 1.54
CA LEU A 51 -6.80 9.28 2.87
C LEU A 51 -7.74 8.62 3.88
N ILE A 52 -7.28 7.56 4.54
CA ILE A 52 -8.07 6.82 5.52
C ILE A 52 -7.68 7.32 6.93
N GLY A 53 -8.49 8.20 7.49
CA GLY A 53 -8.36 8.71 8.85
C GLY A 53 -9.12 7.86 9.88
N GLY A 54 -8.81 8.06 11.17
CA GLY A 54 -9.53 7.44 12.27
C GLY A 54 -8.63 7.07 13.45
N GLU A 55 -9.23 6.71 14.57
CA GLU A 55 -8.54 6.38 15.81
C GLU A 55 -7.59 5.17 15.68
N ALA A 56 -6.59 5.11 16.56
CA ALA A 56 -5.73 3.93 16.66
C ALA A 56 -6.59 2.70 16.98
N GLY A 57 -6.39 1.60 16.25
CA GLY A 57 -7.16 0.37 16.47
C GLY A 57 -8.56 0.30 15.83
N ILE A 58 -9.10 1.38 15.25
CA ILE A 58 -10.45 1.43 14.65
C ILE A 58 -10.64 0.55 13.38
N GLY A 59 -9.64 -0.26 13.03
CA GLY A 59 -9.72 -1.18 11.90
C GLY A 59 -9.30 -0.62 10.54
N LYS A 60 -8.58 0.50 10.45
CA LYS A 60 -8.12 1.10 9.16
C LYS A 60 -7.38 0.09 8.25
N THR A 61 -6.44 -0.67 8.82
CA THR A 61 -5.72 -1.71 8.08
C THR A 61 -6.66 -2.81 7.60
N SER A 62 -7.59 -3.26 8.43
CA SER A 62 -8.59 -4.27 8.07
C SER A 62 -9.51 -3.78 6.95
N PHE A 63 -9.93 -2.52 6.99
CA PHE A 63 -10.70 -1.87 5.92
C PHE A 63 -9.97 -1.89 4.58
N ILE A 64 -8.71 -1.45 4.56
CA ILE A 64 -7.89 -1.46 3.33
C ILE A 64 -7.75 -2.90 2.81
N MET A 65 -7.50 -3.87 3.69
CA MET A 65 -7.38 -5.27 3.27
C MET A 65 -8.68 -5.82 2.69
N ARG A 66 -9.84 -5.50 3.28
CA ARG A 66 -11.16 -5.89 2.76
C ARG A 66 -11.38 -5.32 1.36
N PHE A 67 -11.11 -4.03 1.18
CA PHE A 67 -11.21 -3.36 -0.12
C PHE A 67 -10.29 -3.97 -1.20
N LEU A 68 -9.06 -4.31 -0.82
CA LEU A 68 -8.13 -4.98 -1.73
C LEU A 68 -8.58 -6.42 -2.06
N GLY A 69 -9.20 -7.12 -1.11
CA GLY A 69 -9.75 -8.46 -1.30
C GLY A 69 -10.99 -8.51 -2.19
N THR A 70 -11.78 -7.44 -2.26
CA THR A 70 -12.94 -7.32 -3.18
C THR A 70 -12.57 -6.86 -4.58
N SER A 71 -11.32 -6.40 -4.76
CA SER A 71 -10.85 -5.94 -6.07
C SER A 71 -10.43 -7.12 -6.94
N SER A 72 -10.97 -7.19 -8.16
CA SER A 72 -10.67 -8.25 -9.12
C SER A 72 -9.18 -8.37 -9.45
N THR A 73 -8.78 -9.48 -10.08
CA THR A 73 -7.40 -9.83 -10.53
C THR A 73 -6.72 -8.79 -11.44
N LYS A 74 -7.39 -7.69 -11.77
CA LYS A 74 -6.89 -6.63 -12.66
C LYS A 74 -6.00 -5.59 -11.97
N LEU A 75 -5.93 -5.56 -10.64
CA LEU A 75 -5.12 -4.57 -9.92
C LEU A 75 -3.76 -5.11 -9.49
N ARG A 76 -2.70 -4.36 -9.81
CA ARG A 76 -1.40 -4.54 -9.17
C ARG A 76 -1.35 -3.70 -7.89
N VAL A 77 -1.28 -4.36 -6.75
CA VAL A 77 -1.16 -3.69 -5.44
C VAL A 77 0.31 -3.52 -5.08
N LEU A 78 0.71 -2.28 -4.81
CA LEU A 78 2.04 -1.91 -4.31
C LEU A 78 1.90 -1.29 -2.93
N THR A 79 2.73 -1.72 -2.00
CA THR A 79 2.66 -1.28 -0.59
C THR A 79 3.99 -0.69 -0.14
N GLY A 80 3.95 0.47 0.49
CA GLY A 80 5.08 1.06 1.22
C GLY A 80 4.64 1.45 2.63
N ASN A 81 5.57 1.46 3.57
CA ASN A 81 5.28 1.81 4.96
C ASN A 81 5.69 3.26 5.27
N CYS A 82 4.96 3.90 6.18
CA CYS A 82 5.41 5.15 6.78
C CYS A 82 6.37 4.82 7.93
N ASP A 83 7.60 5.34 7.88
CA ASP A 83 8.57 5.19 8.95
C ASP A 83 8.07 5.90 10.22
N ALA A 84 7.92 5.17 11.32
CA ALA A 84 7.61 5.74 12.63
C ALA A 84 8.85 6.37 13.30
N LEU A 85 9.70 7.00 12.50
CA LEU A 85 10.97 7.60 12.92
C LEU A 85 10.82 9.11 13.02
N PHE A 86 11.51 9.71 13.98
CA PHE A 86 11.57 11.17 14.12
C PHE A 86 12.15 11.83 12.85
N THR A 87 13.14 11.18 12.24
CA THR A 87 13.69 11.55 10.93
C THR A 87 13.41 10.42 9.95
N PRO A 88 12.36 10.51 9.12
CA PRO A 88 12.02 9.47 8.15
C PRO A 88 13.15 9.25 7.15
N SER A 89 13.33 8.01 6.71
CA SER A 89 14.28 7.71 5.64
C SER A 89 13.83 8.41 4.35
N PRO A 90 14.70 9.16 3.64
CA PRO A 90 14.34 9.76 2.37
C PRO A 90 13.83 8.70 1.41
N LEU A 91 12.62 8.90 0.87
CA LEU A 91 11.98 7.97 -0.07
C LEU A 91 11.75 6.56 0.49
N GLY A 92 11.68 6.38 1.82
CA GLY A 92 11.47 5.07 2.47
C GLY A 92 10.37 4.21 1.84
N PRO A 93 9.14 4.74 1.65
CA PRO A 93 8.06 4.00 0.98
C PRO A 93 8.38 3.55 -0.45
N LEU A 94 9.19 4.33 -1.20
CA LEU A 94 9.59 3.94 -2.56
C LEU A 94 10.58 2.78 -2.56
N TYR A 95 11.49 2.72 -1.58
CA TYR A 95 12.37 1.56 -1.41
C TYR A 95 11.59 0.30 -1.04
N ASP A 96 10.55 0.40 -0.22
CA ASP A 96 9.67 -0.75 0.09
C ASP A 96 8.99 -1.30 -1.17
N ILE A 97 8.45 -0.40 -1.99
CA ILE A 97 7.83 -0.74 -3.28
C ILE A 97 8.88 -1.36 -4.22
N ALA A 98 10.05 -0.73 -4.35
CA ALA A 98 11.10 -1.17 -5.27
C ALA A 98 11.68 -2.54 -4.91
N ARG A 99 11.84 -2.85 -3.62
CA ARG A 99 12.28 -4.19 -3.18
C ARG A 99 11.26 -5.27 -3.49
N THR A 100 9.97 -4.92 -3.50
CA THR A 100 8.89 -5.83 -3.88
C THR A 100 8.82 -6.02 -5.41
N LEU A 101 9.06 -4.95 -6.17
CA LEU A 101 9.02 -4.94 -7.62
C LEU A 101 10.27 -5.53 -8.29
N GLY A 102 11.44 -5.29 -7.69
CA GLY A 102 12.74 -5.46 -8.33
C GLY A 102 12.92 -4.56 -9.57
N GLY A 103 13.89 -4.94 -10.40
CA GLY A 103 14.09 -4.37 -11.74
C GLY A 103 14.49 -2.90 -11.74
N ARG A 104 14.06 -2.17 -12.78
CA ARG A 104 14.52 -0.81 -13.10
C ARG A 104 14.36 0.18 -11.93
N LEU A 105 13.23 0.14 -11.23
CA LEU A 105 12.99 1.06 -10.11
C LEU A 105 14.00 0.85 -8.98
N LEU A 106 14.28 -0.42 -8.63
CA LEU A 106 15.27 -0.74 -7.60
C LEU A 106 16.67 -0.30 -8.04
N THR A 107 17.07 -0.62 -9.27
CA THR A 107 18.37 -0.21 -9.82
C THR A 107 18.54 1.31 -9.81
N GLN A 108 17.51 2.07 -10.18
CA GLN A 108 17.57 3.54 -10.16
C GLN A 108 17.69 4.10 -8.74
N LEU A 109 16.94 3.54 -7.78
CA LEU A 109 16.99 3.96 -6.38
C LEU A 109 18.31 3.60 -5.67
N GLU A 110 19.01 2.57 -6.13
CA GLU A 110 20.31 2.14 -5.61
C GLU A 110 21.49 2.78 -6.35
N SER A 111 21.24 3.45 -7.48
CA SER A 111 22.28 4.15 -8.24
C SER A 111 22.74 5.43 -7.55
N ASP A 112 23.96 5.86 -7.85
CA ASP A 112 24.51 7.14 -7.39
C ASP A 112 24.06 8.32 -8.27
N ALA A 113 23.03 8.13 -9.09
CA ALA A 113 22.50 9.18 -9.96
C ALA A 113 21.84 10.30 -9.12
N PRO A 114 21.82 11.55 -9.62
CA PRO A 114 21.08 12.63 -8.96
C PRO A 114 19.63 12.24 -8.75
N ARG A 115 19.11 12.40 -7.52
CA ARG A 115 17.73 12.00 -7.18
C ARG A 115 16.66 12.66 -8.05
N ALA A 116 16.94 13.84 -8.60
CA ALA A 116 16.04 14.51 -9.55
C ALA A 116 15.73 13.65 -10.78
N ALA A 117 16.67 12.80 -11.21
CA ALA A 117 16.50 11.89 -12.34
C ALA A 117 15.50 10.75 -12.06
N LEU A 118 15.03 10.57 -10.83
CA LEU A 118 13.95 9.63 -10.50
C LEU A 118 12.57 10.15 -10.93
N PHE A 119 12.43 11.47 -11.12
CA PHE A 119 11.14 12.13 -11.34
C PHE A 119 11.04 12.81 -12.72
N SER A 120 12.04 12.61 -13.58
CA SER A 120 12.07 13.03 -14.98
C SER A 120 11.57 11.92 -15.89
#